data_AF-A0A519SN87-F1
#
_entry.id   AF-A0A519SN87-F1
#
_cell.length_a   1.000
_cell.length_b   1.000
_cell.length_c   1.000
_cell.angle_alpha   90.00
_cell.angle_beta   90.00
_cell.angle_gamma   90.00
#
_symmetry.space_group_name_H-M   'P 1'
#
loop_
_entity.id
_entity.type
_entity.pdbx_description
1 polymer ?
#
loop_
_entity_poly.entity_id
_entity_poly.type
_entity_poly.pdbx_seq_one_letter_code
_entity_poly.pdbx_strand_id
1 'polypeptide(L)'
;DTNEGSSIAGAIHHAWIDLKAAVTGHDNHAILAECERGEDVAKKAYEEASKIQDLPGDLKSVIEKQSQGVLAAHNEIKALRDSSK
;
A
#
# COMPACT_ATOMS: atom_id res chain seq x y z
N ASP A 1 4.59 -9.67 30.87
CA ASP A 1 5.44 -9.08 29.81
C ASP A 1 4.74 -9.20 28.46
N THR A 2 4.73 -8.08 27.76
CA THR A 2 3.61 -7.57 26.96
C THR A 2 3.51 -8.17 25.55
N ASN A 3 2.37 -8.81 25.30
CA ASN A 3 1.88 -9.29 24.01
C ASN A 3 1.48 -8.13 23.08
N GLU A 4 2.42 -7.33 22.60
CA GLU A 4 2.12 -6.24 21.66
C GLU A 4 2.63 -6.53 20.23
N GLY A 5 3.79 -7.21 20.10
CA GLY A 5 4.31 -7.61 18.79
C GLY A 5 3.49 -8.72 18.09
N SER A 6 2.89 -9.63 18.87
CA SER A 6 2.07 -10.73 18.33
C SER A 6 0.69 -10.29 17.85
N SER A 7 0.14 -9.20 18.41
CA SER A 7 -1.20 -8.71 18.03
C SER A 7 -1.14 -7.86 16.78
N ILE A 8 -0.11 -7.02 16.61
CA ILE A 8 0.09 -6.20 15.41
C ILE A 8 0.42 -7.08 14.20
N ALA A 9 1.37 -8.01 14.33
CA ALA A 9 1.67 -8.95 13.26
C ALA A 9 0.47 -9.85 12.93
N GLY A 10 -0.30 -10.25 13.95
CA GLY A 10 -1.56 -10.99 13.77
C GLY A 10 -2.63 -10.19 13.03
N ALA A 11 -2.79 -8.89 13.34
CA ALA A 11 -3.72 -8.00 12.65
C ALA A 11 -3.34 -7.79 11.18
N ILE A 12 -2.04 -7.65 10.88
CA ILE A 12 -1.54 -7.56 9.49
C ILE A 12 -1.78 -8.87 8.74
N HIS A 13 -1.48 -10.02 9.36
CA HIS A 13 -1.72 -11.33 8.76
C HIS A 13 -3.22 -11.57 8.49
N HIS A 14 -4.09 -11.13 9.41
CA HIS A 14 -5.53 -11.16 9.22
C HIS A 14 -5.98 -10.25 8.09
N ALA A 15 -5.52 -9.00 8.03
CA ALA A 15 -5.82 -8.09 6.93
C ALA A 15 -5.39 -8.66 5.56
N TRP A 16 -4.26 -9.38 5.50
CA TRP A 16 -3.83 -10.08 4.29
C TRP A 16 -4.73 -11.27 3.93
N ILE A 17 -5.20 -12.03 4.92
CA ILE A 17 -6.16 -13.12 4.68
C ILE A 17 -7.52 -12.58 4.24
N ASP A 18 -8.01 -11.51 4.86
CA ASP A 18 -9.29 -10.89 4.52
C ASP A 18 -9.25 -10.28 3.12
N LEU A 19 -8.11 -9.68 2.73
CA LEU A 19 -7.84 -9.25 1.37
C LEU A 19 -7.90 -10.44 0.40
N LYS A 20 -7.19 -11.54 0.69
CA LYS A 20 -7.26 -12.76 -0.12
C LYS A 20 -8.68 -13.33 -0.20
N ALA A 21 -9.45 -13.30 0.88
CA ALA A 21 -10.82 -13.80 0.92
C ALA A 21 -11.76 -12.96 0.05
N ALA A 22 -11.64 -11.63 0.10
CA ALA A 22 -12.39 -10.71 -0.77
C ALA A 22 -12.09 -10.99 -2.26
N VAL A 23 -10.83 -11.27 -2.59
CA VAL A 23 -10.33 -11.65 -3.95
C VAL A 23 -10.76 -13.06 -4.39
N THR A 24 -11.42 -13.84 -3.53
CA THR A 24 -11.92 -15.19 -3.92
C THR A 24 -13.43 -15.25 -4.10
N GLY A 25 -14.18 -14.17 -3.80
CA GLY A 25 -15.64 -14.19 -3.78
C GLY A 25 -16.39 -13.06 -4.48
N HIS A 26 -15.71 -11.97 -4.90
CA HIS A 26 -16.29 -10.82 -5.62
C HIS A 26 -15.39 -10.42 -6.80
N ASP A 27 -15.90 -9.64 -7.74
CA ASP A 27 -15.22 -9.19 -8.97
C ASP A 27 -13.77 -8.71 -8.70
N ASN A 28 -12.80 -9.60 -8.93
CA ASN A 28 -11.38 -9.38 -8.66
C ASN A 28 -10.85 -8.15 -9.38
N HIS A 29 -11.37 -7.87 -10.57
CA HIS A 29 -11.00 -6.71 -11.34
C HIS A 29 -11.45 -5.43 -10.63
N ALA A 30 -12.67 -5.39 -10.11
CA ALA A 30 -13.20 -4.25 -9.36
C ALA A 30 -12.42 -4.00 -8.05
N ILE A 31 -12.06 -5.07 -7.32
CA ILE A 31 -11.26 -4.96 -6.09
C ILE A 31 -9.87 -4.40 -6.40
N LEU A 32 -9.17 -4.98 -7.38
CA LEU A 32 -7.83 -4.55 -7.76
C LEU A 32 -7.84 -3.14 -8.34
N ALA A 33 -8.91 -2.73 -9.03
CA ALA A 33 -9.08 -1.36 -9.51
C ALA A 33 -9.21 -0.33 -8.36
N GLU A 34 -9.93 -0.65 -7.29
CA GLU A 34 -10.02 0.25 -6.12
C GLU A 34 -8.69 0.30 -5.35
N CYS A 35 -7.99 -0.84 -5.21
CA CYS A 35 -6.65 -0.85 -4.64
C CYS A 35 -5.67 0.03 -5.44
N GLU A 36 -5.66 -0.07 -6.78
CA GLU A 36 -4.84 0.79 -7.64
C GLU A 36 -5.18 2.27 -7.46
N ARG A 37 -6.47 2.60 -7.34
CA ARG A 37 -6.91 3.96 -7.08
C ARG A 37 -6.41 4.49 -5.74
N GLY A 38 -6.42 3.66 -4.69
CA GLY A 38 -5.85 3.99 -3.38
C GLY A 38 -4.34 4.25 -3.44
N GLU A 39 -3.60 3.39 -4.15
CA GLU A 39 -2.17 3.54 -4.35
C GLU A 39 -1.80 4.79 -5.17
N ASP A 40 -2.61 5.17 -6.17
CA ASP A 40 -2.40 6.42 -6.91
C ASP A 40 -2.59 7.67 -6.03
N VAL A 41 -3.55 7.64 -5.11
CA VAL A 41 -3.71 8.70 -4.09
C VAL A 41 -2.47 8.76 -3.19
N ALA A 42 -1.97 7.61 -2.72
CA ALA A 42 -0.77 7.55 -1.91
C ALA A 42 0.46 8.09 -2.65
N LYS A 43 0.67 7.69 -3.92
CA LYS A 43 1.77 8.21 -4.76
C LYS A 43 1.74 9.72 -4.85
N LYS A 44 0.56 10.29 -5.12
CA LYS A 44 0.39 11.75 -5.21
C LYS A 44 0.73 12.43 -3.88
N ALA A 45 0.29 11.87 -2.75
CA ALA A 45 0.61 12.41 -1.43
C ALA A 45 2.12 12.41 -1.15
N TYR A 46 2.83 11.33 -1.50
CA TYR A 46 4.30 11.29 -1.35
C TYR A 46 5.02 12.23 -2.31
N GLU A 47 4.52 12.40 -3.54
CA GLU A 47 5.06 13.37 -4.48
C GLU A 47 4.90 14.81 -3.95
N GLU A 48 3.74 15.14 -3.38
CA GLU A 48 3.50 16.43 -2.73
C GLU A 48 4.40 16.61 -1.50
N ALA A 49 4.55 15.58 -0.66
CA ALA A 49 5.43 15.61 0.50
C ALA A 49 6.90 15.82 0.11
N SER A 50 7.34 15.27 -1.03
CA SER A 50 8.71 15.45 -1.54
C SER A 50 9.05 16.89 -1.95
N LYS A 51 8.02 17.71 -2.22
CA LYS A 51 8.15 19.12 -2.63
C LYS A 51 8.22 20.09 -1.44
N ILE A 52 8.00 19.62 -0.21
CA ILE A 52 8.07 20.46 0.99
C ILE A 52 9.51 20.91 1.21
N GLN A 53 9.70 22.24 1.29
CA GLN A 53 10.99 22.86 1.56
C GLN A 53 11.37 22.71 3.03
N ASP A 54 12.67 22.83 3.33
CA ASP A 54 13.22 22.81 4.70
C ASP A 54 12.92 21.55 5.53
N LEU A 55 12.57 20.46 4.86
CA LEU A 55 12.36 19.18 5.52
C LEU A 55 13.69 18.63 6.08
N PRO A 56 13.74 18.20 7.36
CA PRO A 56 14.89 17.49 7.92
C PRO A 56 15.32 16.30 7.05
N GLY A 57 16.62 16.05 6.96
CA GLY A 57 17.19 14.99 6.11
C GLY A 57 16.58 13.61 6.39
N ASP A 58 16.43 13.25 7.66
CA ASP A 58 15.84 11.97 8.06
C ASP A 58 14.40 11.81 7.56
N LEU A 59 13.60 12.88 7.58
CA LEU A 59 12.24 12.84 7.06
C LEU A 59 12.22 12.75 5.54
N LYS A 60 13.17 13.36 4.83
CA LYS A 60 13.30 13.20 3.36
C LYS A 60 13.60 11.76 3.00
N SER A 61 14.51 11.12 3.72
CA SER A 61 14.84 9.71 3.51
C SER A 61 13.65 8.77 3.80
N VAL A 62 12.84 9.07 4.82
CA VAL A 62 11.60 8.31 5.10
C VAL A 62 10.59 8.45 3.96
N ILE A 63 10.33 9.68 3.50
CA ILE A 63 9.42 9.97 2.39
C ILE A 63 9.87 9.25 1.12
N GLU A 64 11.16 9.32 0.79
CA GLU A 64 11.72 8.67 -0.39
C GLU A 64 11.57 7.15 -0.33
N LYS A 65 11.92 6.54 0.80
CA LYS A 65 11.77 5.09 1.00
C LYS A 65 10.32 4.63 0.88
N GLN A 66 9.39 5.36 1.50
CA GLN A 66 7.97 5.02 1.46
C GLN A 66 7.39 5.24 0.05
N SER A 67 7.75 6.33 -0.63
CA SER A 67 7.36 6.59 -2.01
C SER A 67 7.76 5.47 -2.97
N GLN A 68 9.00 4.95 -2.83
CA GLN A 68 9.47 3.79 -3.60
C GLN A 68 8.64 2.53 -3.31
N GLY A 69 8.29 2.28 -2.05
CA GLY A 69 7.45 1.15 -1.65
C GLY A 69 6.04 1.23 -2.24
N VAL A 70 5.41 2.40 -2.18
CA VAL A 70 4.09 2.65 -2.78
C VAL A 70 4.15 2.47 -4.31
N LEU A 71 5.20 2.95 -4.97
CA LEU A 71 5.36 2.75 -6.41
C LEU A 71 5.47 1.26 -6.78
N ALA A 72 6.20 0.48 -5.99
CA ALA A 72 6.31 -0.96 -6.20
C ALA A 72 4.96 -1.67 -6.01
N ALA A 73 4.25 -1.38 -4.92
CA ALA A 73 2.92 -1.95 -4.62
C ALA A 73 1.89 -1.60 -5.69
N HIS A 74 1.85 -0.32 -6.11
CA HIS A 74 1.01 0.14 -7.21
C HIS A 74 1.25 -0.68 -8.49
N ASN A 75 2.52 -0.90 -8.87
CA ASN A 75 2.84 -1.63 -10.09
C ASN A 75 2.44 -3.11 -10.01
N GLU A 76 2.57 -3.72 -8.83
CA GLU A 76 2.11 -5.09 -8.59
C GLU A 76 0.58 -5.20 -8.69
N ILE A 77 -0.16 -4.32 -8.02
CA ILE A 77 -1.63 -4.29 -8.06
C ILE A 77 -2.13 -4.06 -9.49
N LYS A 78 -1.51 -3.13 -10.22
CA LYS A 78 -1.84 -2.86 -11.62
C LYS A 78 -1.63 -4.10 -12.49
N ALA A 79 -0.51 -4.79 -12.34
CA ALA A 79 -0.22 -6.02 -13.08
C ALA A 79 -1.26 -7.12 -12.76
N LEU A 80 -1.62 -7.29 -11.48
CA LEU A 80 -2.66 -8.22 -11.06
C LEU A 80 -4.02 -7.85 -11.66
N ARG A 81 -4.42 -6.58 -11.61
CA ARG A 81 -5.68 -6.08 -12.19
C ARG A 81 -5.77 -6.36 -13.68
N ASP A 82 -4.69 -6.09 -14.40
CA ASP A 82 -4.62 -6.26 -15.85
C ASP A 82 -4.68 -7.75 -16.23
N SER A 83 -4.15 -8.63 -15.38
CA SER A 83 -4.22 -10.09 -15.55
C SER A 83 -5.57 -10.70 -15.16
N SER A 84 -6.43 -9.97 -14.44
CA SER A 84 -7.73 -10.44 -13.94
C SER A 84 -8.91 -10.06 -14.83
N LYS A 85 -8.66 -9.61 -16.07
CA LYS A 85 -9.68 -9.37 -17.11
C LYS A 85 -9.97 -10.65 -17.89
#